data_AF-A0A7J4FAV2-F1
#
_entry.id   AF-A0A7J4FAV2-F1
#
_cell.length_a   1.000
_cell.length_b   1.000
_cell.length_c   1.000
_cell.angle_alpha   90.00
_cell.angle_beta   90.00
_cell.angle_gamma   90.00
#
_symmetry.space_group_name_H-M   'P 1'
#
loop_
_entity.id
_entity.type
_entity.pdbx_description
1 polymer ?
#
loop_
_entity_poly.entity_id
_entity_poly.type
_entity_poly.pdbx_seq_one_letter_code
_entity_poly.pdbx_strand_id
1 'polypeptide(L)' 'MSGKAWPDVPVDVGPMYEGERIRYKHMQVELGGPRVKHKFELARVRPMDEVEDGRITIVGPDLKDMEEKS' A
#
# COMPACT_ATOMS: atom_id res chain seq x y z
N MET A 1 9.62 -20.54 -18.42
CA MET A 1 10.13 -19.81 -17.23
C MET A 1 9.36 -18.51 -17.16
N SER A 2 8.37 -18.41 -16.27
CA SER A 2 7.54 -17.20 -16.09
C SER A 2 8.37 -16.14 -15.36
N GLY A 3 8.79 -15.10 -16.06
CA GLY A 3 9.26 -13.88 -15.40
C GLY A 3 8.12 -13.31 -14.57
N LYS A 4 8.39 -12.92 -13.32
CA LYS A 4 7.39 -12.22 -12.50
C LYS A 4 6.90 -10.99 -13.26
N ALA A 5 5.58 -10.80 -13.35
CA ALA A 5 4.98 -9.62 -14.00
C ALA A 5 5.36 -8.30 -13.30
N TRP A 6 5.89 -8.38 -12.08
CA TRP A 6 6.26 -7.24 -11.23
C TRP A 6 7.63 -7.52 -10.58
N PRO A 7 8.75 -7.29 -11.31
CA PRO A 7 10.09 -7.63 -10.83
C PRO A 7 10.53 -6.83 -9.59
N ASP A 8 9.97 -5.63 -9.40
CA ASP A 8 10.35 -4.71 -8.33
C ASP A 8 9.49 -4.82 -7.06
N VAL A 9 8.48 -5.71 -7.06
CA VAL A 9 7.62 -5.94 -5.89
C VAL A 9 8.16 -7.13 -5.10
N PRO A 10 8.45 -6.98 -3.78
CA PRO A 10 9.11 -8.04 -2.99
C PRO A 10 8.19 -9.22 -2.63
N VAL A 11 6.95 -9.22 -3.12
CA VAL A 11 5.93 -10.24 -2.88
C VAL A 11 5.29 -10.68 -4.19
N ASP A 12 4.61 -11.81 -4.17
CA ASP A 12 3.84 -12.27 -5.32
C ASP A 12 2.57 -11.42 -5.51
N VAL A 13 2.28 -11.06 -6.75
CA VAL A 13 1.13 -10.21 -7.10
C VAL A 13 0.32 -10.92 -8.18
N GLY A 14 -0.99 -11.08 -7.95
CA GLY A 14 -1.89 -11.72 -8.89
C GLY A 14 -3.32 -11.81 -8.37
N PRO A 15 -4.31 -12.01 -9.28
CA PRO A 15 -5.73 -12.06 -8.92
C PRO A 15 -6.08 -13.23 -7.98
N MET A 16 -5.26 -14.29 -7.97
CA MET A 16 -5.43 -15.43 -7.07
C MET A 16 -5.37 -15.07 -5.58
N TYR A 17 -4.78 -13.92 -5.22
CA TYR A 17 -4.62 -13.47 -3.83
C TYR A 17 -5.71 -12.48 -3.39
N GLU A 18 -6.64 -12.06 -4.26
CA GLU A 18 -7.67 -11.06 -3.93
C GLU A 18 -8.55 -11.48 -2.73
N GLY A 19 -8.83 -12.79 -2.62
CA GLY A 19 -9.63 -13.35 -1.51
C GLY A 19 -8.85 -13.60 -0.23
N GLU A 20 -7.57 -13.26 -0.15
CA GLU A 20 -6.76 -13.46 1.05
C GLU A 20 -7.27 -12.62 2.21
N ARG A 21 -7.35 -13.22 3.40
CA ARG A 21 -7.74 -12.53 4.63
C ARG A 21 -6.61 -12.54 5.65
N ILE A 22 -6.11 -11.35 5.97
CA ILE A 22 -5.16 -11.14 7.06
C ILE A 22 -5.93 -11.04 8.39
N ARG A 23 -5.73 -12.02 9.28
CA ARG A 23 -6.29 -12.01 10.64
C ARG A 23 -5.38 -11.18 11.56
N TYR A 24 -5.94 -10.57 12.61
CA TYR A 24 -5.19 -9.71 13.54
C TYR A 24 -3.86 -10.31 14.05
N LYS A 25 -3.85 -11.61 14.38
CA LYS A 25 -2.64 -12.31 14.82
C LYS A 25 -1.50 -12.38 13.78
N HIS A 26 -1.80 -12.16 12.50
CA HIS A 26 -0.86 -12.17 11.38
C HIS A 26 -0.70 -10.78 10.74
N MET A 27 -1.31 -9.74 11.31
CA MET A 27 -1.27 -8.38 10.79
C MET A 27 -0.03 -7.65 11.31
N GLN A 28 0.71 -6.98 10.42
CA GLN A 28 1.84 -6.13 10.78
C GLN A 28 1.37 -4.72 11.22
N VAL A 29 0.48 -4.08 10.45
CA VAL A 29 -0.06 -2.73 10.72
C VAL A 29 -1.50 -2.62 10.20
N GLU A 30 -2.33 -1.77 10.82
CA GLU A 30 -3.66 -1.37 10.31
C GLU A 30 -3.70 0.14 10.06
N LEU A 31 -3.52 0.57 8.81
CA LEU A 31 -3.56 1.99 8.44
C LEU A 31 -4.99 2.57 8.38
N GLY A 32 -5.97 1.77 8.77
CA GLY A 32 -7.39 2.08 8.60
C GLY A 32 -8.29 1.49 9.68
N GLY A 33 -9.47 1.02 9.27
CA GLY A 33 -10.43 0.39 10.20
C GLY A 33 -11.05 1.37 11.22
N PRO A 34 -11.85 0.85 12.16
CA PRO A 34 -12.60 1.68 13.12
C PRO A 34 -11.72 2.51 14.07
N ARG A 35 -10.47 2.09 14.28
CA ARG A 35 -9.51 2.73 15.20
C ARG A 35 -8.88 4.00 14.62
N VAL A 36 -8.77 4.07 13.30
CA VAL A 36 -8.17 5.22 12.61
C VAL A 36 -9.26 6.25 12.28
N LYS A 37 -9.19 7.40 12.97
CA LYS A 37 -10.14 8.52 12.83
C LYS A 37 -10.14 9.11 11.42
N HIS A 38 -8.97 9.27 10.81
CA HIS A 38 -8.78 9.89 9.50
C HIS A 38 -8.04 8.94 8.57
N LYS A 39 -8.72 8.50 7.51
CA LYS A 39 -8.21 7.63 6.46
C LYS A 39 -9.01 7.89 5.19
N PHE A 40 -8.34 7.99 4.05
CA PHE A 40 -9.00 8.22 2.77
C PHE A 40 -8.06 7.82 1.62
N GLU A 41 -8.67 7.54 0.49
CA GLU A 41 -8.02 7.46 -0.81
C GLU A 41 -8.63 8.53 -1.71
N LEU A 42 -7.82 9.16 -2.56
CA LEU A 42 -8.28 10.28 -3.38
C LEU A 42 -7.53 10.33 -4.71
N ALA A 43 -8.28 10.16 -5.81
CA ALA A 43 -7.80 10.46 -7.15
C ALA A 43 -8.22 11.90 -7.54
N ARG A 44 -7.32 12.66 -8.15
CA ARG A 44 -7.59 14.03 -8.64
C ARG A 44 -7.02 14.22 -10.03
N VAL A 45 -7.76 14.92 -10.87
CA VAL A 45 -7.26 15.41 -12.17
C VAL A 45 -6.43 16.67 -11.93
N ARG A 46 -5.31 16.78 -12.64
CA ARG A 46 -4.36 17.90 -12.59
C ARG A 46 -3.84 18.22 -14.00
N PRO A 47 -3.43 19.47 -14.26
CA PRO A 47 -2.65 19.83 -15.45
C PRO A 47 -1.36 19.01 -15.56
N MET A 48 -0.89 18.78 -16.79
CA MET A 48 0.29 17.94 -17.05
C MET A 48 1.60 18.50 -16.47
N ASP A 49 1.70 19.82 -16.34
CA ASP A 49 2.84 20.52 -15.75
C ASP A 49 2.86 20.49 -14.20
N GLU A 50 1.77 20.05 -13.58
CA GLU A 50 1.68 19.83 -12.12
C GLU A 50 1.92 18.35 -11.74
N VAL A 51 2.18 17.46 -12.70
CA VAL A 51 2.37 16.02 -12.48
C VAL A 51 3.75 15.58 -12.95
N GLU A 52 4.48 14.89 -12.08
CA GLU A 52 5.74 14.22 -12.40
C GLU A 52 5.48 12.72 -12.52
N ASP A 53 5.70 12.15 -13.71
CA ASP A 53 5.45 10.73 -13.97
C ASP A 53 6.34 9.83 -13.08
N GLY A 54 5.75 8.79 -12.51
CA GLY A 54 6.42 7.86 -11.59
C GLY A 54 6.81 8.44 -10.21
N ARG A 55 6.52 9.72 -9.90
CA ARG A 55 6.84 10.31 -8.60
C ARG A 55 6.00 9.69 -7.49
N ILE A 56 6.68 9.12 -6.49
CA ILE A 56 6.07 8.60 -5.26
C ILE A 56 6.63 9.39 -4.07
N THR A 57 5.79 9.70 -3.08
CA THR A 57 6.21 10.41 -1.87
C THR A 57 5.53 9.80 -0.66
N ILE A 58 6.31 9.52 0.39
CA ILE A 58 5.82 9.10 1.71
C ILE A 58 5.99 10.29 2.65
N VAL A 59 4.89 10.78 3.20
CA VAL A 59 4.89 11.89 4.18
C VAL A 59 4.52 11.32 5.54
N GLY A 60 5.51 11.21 6.43
CA GLY A 60 5.38 10.51 7.71
C GLY A 60 6.22 9.22 7.75
N PRO A 61 6.03 8.36 8.77
CA PRO A 61 6.76 7.11 8.89
C PRO A 61 6.38 6.13 7.78
N ASP A 62 7.38 5.38 7.29
CA ASP A 62 7.19 4.24 6.39
C ASP A 62 6.82 2.98 7.21
N LEU A 63 6.29 1.93 6.57
CA LEU A 63 5.75 0.75 7.25
C LEU A 63 6.78 0.05 8.15
N LYS A 64 8.06 0.07 7.74
CA LYS A 64 9.17 -0.53 8.51
C LYS A 64 9.48 0.22 9.81
N ASP A 65 9.08 1.48 9.91
CA ASP A 65 9.34 2.36 11.04
C ASP A 65 8.14 2.43 12.01
N MET A 66 7.06 1.70 11.72
CA MET A 66 5.85 1.64 12.54
C MET A 66 5.91 0.49 13.56
N GLU A 67 5.23 0.65 14.69
CA GLU A 67 5.10 -0.40 15.70
C GLU A 67 4.28 -1.59 15.18
N GLU A 68 4.68 -2.81 15.54
CA GLU A 68 3.93 -4.01 15.16
C GLU A 68 2.53 -4.00 15.80
N LYS A 69 1.52 -4.32 15.00
CA LYS A 69 0.08 -4.31 15.33
C LYS A 69 -0.48 -2.92 15.68
N SER A 70 0.21 -1.83 15.29
CA SER A 70 -0.33 -0.47 15.34
C SER A 70 -1.66 -0.35 14.59
#